data_AF-A0AAD0CEP4-F1
#
_entry.id   AF-A0AAD0CEP4-F1
#
_cell.length_a   1.000
_cell.length_b   1.000
_cell.length_c   1.000
_cell.angle_alpha   90.00
_cell.angle_beta   90.00
_cell.angle_gamma   90.00
#
_symmetry.space_group_name_H-M   'P 1'
#
loop_
_entity.id
_entity.type
_entity.pdbx_description
1 polymer ?
#
loop_
_entity_poly.entity_id
_entity_poly.type
_entity_poly.pdbx_seq_one_letter_code
_entity_poly.pdbx_strand_id
1 'polypeptide(L)'
;MRSIQFLGLLTSIVSFLCLFGALAPLSPDSSASVEGAIGLFLMFFVAPLFGFSALLLIPSSIALFNAKLRANTYFYGKFWYGVWGINSLISIGYVFVILYIGYIYLTLKVSN
;
A
#
# COMPACT_ATOMS: atom_id res chain seq x y z
N MET A 1 -2.34 18.27 -0.88
CA MET A 1 -1.59 17.39 0.05
C MET A 1 -2.48 16.72 1.08
N ARG A 2 -3.26 17.47 1.88
CA ARG A 2 -4.16 16.89 2.90
C ARG A 2 -5.07 15.78 2.35
N SER A 3 -5.79 16.06 1.25
CA SER A 3 -6.66 15.07 0.61
C SER A 3 -5.91 13.85 0.05
N ILE A 4 -4.69 14.04 -0.46
CA ILE A 4 -3.86 12.93 -0.99
C ILE A 4 -3.42 12.01 0.14
N GLN A 5 -2.93 12.58 1.24
CA GLN A 5 -2.53 11.84 2.43
C GLN A 5 -3.71 11.10 3.06
N PHE A 6 -4.88 11.73 3.12
CA PHE A 6 -6.08 11.10 3.67
C PHE A 6 -6.62 10.00 2.75
N LEU A 7 -6.71 10.25 1.44
CA LEU A 7 -7.16 9.26 0.46
C LEU A 7 -6.21 8.06 0.41
N GLY A 8 -4.91 8.29 0.36
CA GLY A 8 -3.92 7.22 0.35
C GLY A 8 -3.99 6.35 1.61
N LEU A 9 -4.22 6.96 2.78
CA LEU A 9 -4.43 6.24 4.05
C LEU A 9 -5.71 5.41 4.00
N LEU A 10 -6.82 6.00 3.58
CA LEU A 10 -8.11 5.31 3.48
C LEU A 10 -8.02 4.13 2.51
N THR A 11 -7.41 4.32 1.33
CA THR A 11 -7.17 3.24 0.38
C THR A 11 -6.28 2.15 0.99
N SER A 12 -5.24 2.51 1.75
CA SER A 12 -4.40 1.51 2.43
C SER A 12 -5.21 0.66 3.41
N ILE A 13 -6.03 1.29 4.25
CA ILE A 13 -6.90 0.60 5.20
C ILE A 13 -7.86 -0.34 4.47
N VAL A 14 -8.54 0.14 3.42
CA VAL A 14 -9.45 -0.69 2.60
C VAL A 14 -8.69 -1.86 1.97
N SER A 15 -7.48 -1.65 1.48
CA SER A 15 -6.65 -2.70 0.89
C SER A 15 -6.34 -3.81 1.90
N PHE A 16 -5.98 -3.44 3.13
CA PHE A 16 -5.74 -4.41 4.21
C PHE A 16 -7.01 -5.16 4.62
N LEU A 17 -8.16 -4.47 4.70
CA LEU A 17 -9.45 -5.12 4.99
C LEU A 17 -9.86 -6.10 3.88
N CYS A 18 -9.69 -5.72 2.61
CA CYS A 18 -9.94 -6.61 1.48
C CYS A 18 -8.99 -7.81 1.46
N LEU A 19 -7.71 -7.60 1.76
CA LEU A 19 -6.73 -8.68 1.87
C LEU A 19 -7.12 -9.66 2.99
N PHE A 20 -7.43 -9.15 4.18
CA PHE A 20 -7.86 -9.98 5.31
C PHE A 20 -9.14 -10.76 4.98
N GLY A 21 -10.15 -10.10 4.42
CA GLY A 21 -11.40 -10.74 4.02
C GLY A 21 -11.22 -11.80 2.93
N ALA A 22 -10.30 -11.58 1.99
CA ALA A 22 -10.00 -12.55 0.93
C ALA A 22 -9.28 -13.79 1.47
N LEU A 23 -8.40 -13.63 2.46
CA LEU A 23 -7.60 -14.72 3.01
C LEU A 23 -8.27 -15.48 4.16
N ALA A 24 -9.19 -14.84 4.89
CA ALA A 24 -9.92 -15.44 6.01
C ALA A 24 -10.61 -16.80 5.73
N PRO A 25 -11.22 -17.04 4.54
CA PRO A 25 -11.87 -18.33 4.25
C PRO A 25 -10.91 -19.42 3.80
N LEU A 26 -9.62 -19.13 3.56
CA LEU A 26 -8.65 -20.15 3.14
C LEU A 26 -8.31 -21.09 4.29
N SER A 27 -8.44 -22.37 4.00
CA SER A 27 -8.02 -23.49 4.85
C SER A 27 -7.19 -24.50 4.05
N PRO A 28 -6.42 -25.39 4.68
CA PRO A 28 -5.66 -26.43 3.98
C PRO A 28 -6.53 -27.35 3.10
N ASP A 29 -7.83 -27.44 3.39
CA ASP A 29 -8.80 -28.26 2.65
C ASP A 29 -9.56 -27.47 1.57
N SER A 30 -9.12 -26.24 1.27
CA SER A 30 -9.75 -25.41 0.24
C SER A 30 -9.60 -26.05 -1.14
N SER A 31 -10.67 -26.02 -1.93
CA SER A 31 -10.61 -26.52 -3.30
C SER A 31 -9.75 -25.60 -4.18
N ALA A 32 -9.11 -26.17 -5.19
CA ALA A 32 -8.34 -25.39 -6.17
C ALA A 32 -9.16 -24.27 -6.85
N SER A 33 -10.48 -24.45 -6.97
CA SER A 33 -11.39 -23.41 -7.47
C SER A 33 -11.53 -22.21 -6.54
N VAL A 34 -11.55 -22.44 -5.21
CA VAL A 34 -11.61 -21.37 -4.20
C VAL A 34 -10.28 -20.61 -4.18
N GLU A 35 -9.16 -21.34 -4.17
CA GLU A 35 -7.82 -20.75 -4.25
C GLU A 35 -7.65 -19.91 -5.51
N GLY A 36 -8.08 -20.44 -6.67
CA GLY A 36 -8.03 -19.72 -7.94
C GLY A 36 -8.87 -18.44 -7.93
N ALA A 37 -10.09 -18.50 -7.40
CA ALA A 37 -10.96 -17.32 -7.29
C ALA A 37 -10.36 -16.24 -6.38
N ILE A 38 -9.80 -16.64 -5.23
CA ILE A 38 -9.11 -15.72 -4.31
C ILE A 38 -7.85 -15.15 -4.96
N GLY A 39 -7.06 -15.97 -5.65
CA GLY A 39 -5.90 -15.51 -6.40
C GLY A 39 -6.24 -14.43 -7.44
N LEU A 40 -7.34 -14.62 -8.19
CA LEU A 40 -7.84 -13.62 -9.13
C LEU A 40 -8.28 -12.32 -8.42
N PHE A 41 -9.00 -12.43 -7.30
CA PHE A 41 -9.40 -11.27 -6.51
C PHE A 41 -8.18 -10.50 -5.96
N LEU A 42 -7.17 -11.22 -5.47
CA LEU A 42 -5.92 -10.62 -5.00
C LEU A 42 -5.20 -9.88 -6.15
N MET A 43 -5.12 -10.48 -7.33
CA MET A 43 -4.41 -9.91 -8.48
C MET A 43 -5.12 -8.70 -9.11
N PHE A 44 -6.43 -8.75 -9.27
CA PHE A 44 -7.18 -7.72 -10.00
C PHE A 44 -7.85 -6.68 -9.12
N PHE A 45 -7.94 -6.91 -7.81
CA PHE A 45 -8.59 -5.98 -6.88
C PHE A 45 -7.64 -5.52 -5.77
N VAL A 46 -7.07 -6.44 -5.00
CA VAL A 46 -6.27 -6.09 -3.81
C VAL A 46 -4.93 -5.48 -4.19
N ALA A 47 -4.19 -6.08 -5.12
CA ALA A 47 -2.89 -5.56 -5.56
C ALA A 47 -3.00 -4.17 -6.23
N PRO A 48 -3.97 -3.89 -7.13
CA PRO A 48 -4.19 -2.55 -7.67
C PRO A 48 -4.56 -1.52 -6.60
N LEU A 49 -5.34 -1.88 -5.58
CA LEU A 49 -5.66 -0.99 -4.47
C LEU A 49 -4.42 -0.61 -3.66
N PHE A 50 -3.57 -1.58 -3.32
CA PHE A 50 -2.28 -1.31 -2.69
C PHE A 50 -1.37 -0.46 -3.57
N GLY A 51 -1.33 -0.75 -4.88
CA GLY A 51 -0.57 0.02 -5.86
C GLY A 51 -1.03 1.48 -5.92
N PHE A 52 -2.34 1.73 -5.99
CA PHE A 52 -2.91 3.07 -5.97
C PHE A 52 -2.58 3.81 -4.66
N SER A 53 -2.74 3.15 -3.52
CA SER A 53 -2.35 3.72 -2.22
C SER A 53 -0.85 4.07 -2.18
N ALA A 54 0.03 3.20 -2.66
CA ALA A 54 1.47 3.44 -2.71
C ALA A 54 1.84 4.64 -3.59
N LEU A 55 1.21 4.75 -4.77
CA LEU A 55 1.40 5.89 -5.68
C LEU A 55 0.98 7.22 -5.08
N LEU A 56 0.00 7.23 -4.16
CA LEU A 56 -0.38 8.44 -3.43
C LEU A 56 0.55 8.70 -2.25
N LEU A 57 0.82 7.68 -1.42
CA LEU A 57 1.49 7.86 -0.13
C LEU A 57 2.99 8.09 -0.26
N ILE A 58 3.70 7.35 -1.11
CA ILE A 58 5.17 7.45 -1.22
C ILE A 58 5.59 8.87 -1.65
N PRO A 59 5.18 9.38 -2.82
CA PRO A 59 5.64 10.69 -3.27
C PRO A 59 5.11 11.83 -2.39
N SER A 60 3.87 11.73 -1.89
CA SER A 60 3.32 12.80 -1.04
C SER A 60 3.98 12.86 0.34
N SER A 61 4.34 11.71 0.92
CA SER A 61 5.06 11.67 2.19
C SER A 61 6.49 12.20 2.05
N ILE A 62 7.16 11.92 0.94
CA ILE A 62 8.47 12.51 0.62
C ILE A 62 8.36 14.02 0.40
N ALA A 63 7.38 14.47 -0.39
CA ALA A 63 7.18 15.88 -0.69
C ALA A 63 6.92 16.72 0.58
N LEU A 64 6.27 16.14 1.58
CA LEU A 64 5.99 16.80 2.85
C LEU A 64 7.23 17.02 3.74
N PHE A 65 8.41 16.47 3.43
CA PHE A 65 9.65 16.90 4.10
C PHE A 65 9.98 18.38 3.80
N ASN A 66 9.54 18.90 2.66
CA ASN A 66 9.73 20.30 2.29
C ASN A 66 8.81 21.23 3.11
N ALA A 67 9.40 22.04 4.00
CA ALA A 67 8.66 22.96 4.86
C ALA A 67 7.85 24.02 4.08
N LYS A 68 8.37 24.51 2.95
CA LYS A 68 7.66 25.47 2.09
C LYS A 68 6.40 24.84 1.49
N LEU A 69 6.50 23.58 1.07
CA LEU A 69 5.35 22.87 0.52
C LEU A 69 4.28 22.58 1.59
N ARG A 70 4.69 22.28 2.82
CA ARG A 70 3.76 22.12 3.96
C ARG A 70 2.99 23.41 4.22
N ALA A 71 3.69 24.55 4.27
CA ALA A 71 3.06 25.86 4.47
C ALA A 71 2.07 26.18 3.33
N ASN A 72 2.51 26.01 2.07
CA ASN A 72 1.69 26.32 0.88
C ASN A 72 0.46 25.42 0.74
N THR A 73 0.48 24.22 1.33
CA THR A 73 -0.63 23.25 1.25
C THR A 73 -1.45 23.18 2.53
N TYR A 74 -1.19 24.13 3.45
CA TYR A 74 -1.83 24.23 4.77
C TYR A 74 -1.75 22.92 5.56
N PHE A 75 -0.62 22.23 5.45
CA PHE A 75 -0.35 20.97 6.13
C PHE A 75 0.33 21.25 7.47
N TYR A 76 -0.48 21.63 8.46
CA TYR A 76 -0.03 21.98 9.81
C TYR A 76 -1.00 21.44 10.87
N GLY A 77 -0.49 21.28 12.10
CA GLY A 77 -1.26 20.80 13.25
C GLY A 77 -0.99 19.33 13.59
N LYS A 78 -1.20 18.98 14.86
CA LYS A 78 -0.87 17.67 15.43
C LYS A 78 -1.52 16.51 14.66
N PHE A 79 -2.79 16.68 14.25
CA PHE A 79 -3.51 15.68 13.48
C PHE A 79 -2.83 15.36 12.15
N TRP A 80 -2.53 16.39 11.34
CA TRP A 80 -1.93 16.20 10.02
C TRP A 80 -0.50 15.65 10.11
N TYR A 81 0.27 16.05 11.12
CA TYR A 81 1.58 15.43 11.38
C TYR A 81 1.47 13.97 11.82
N GLY A 82 0.46 13.61 12.60
CA GLY A 82 0.18 12.21 12.94
C GLY A 82 -0.16 11.38 11.69
N VAL A 83 -1.06 11.88 10.84
CA VAL A 83 -1.41 11.24 9.56
C VAL A 83 -0.17 11.07 8.69
N TRP A 84 0.68 12.10 8.57
CA TRP A 84 1.92 12.02 7.80
C TRP A 84 2.90 11.00 8.38
N GLY A 85 3.04 10.91 9.71
CA GLY A 85 3.87 9.91 10.35
C GLY A 85 3.43 8.48 10.03
N ILE A 86 2.13 8.20 10.19
CA ILE A 86 1.54 6.89 9.85
C ILE A 86 1.76 6.57 8.36
N ASN A 87 1.44 7.52 7.48
CA ASN A 87 1.61 7.35 6.04
C ASN A 87 3.07 7.16 5.62
N SER A 88 4.01 7.76 6.33
CA SER A 88 5.44 7.56 6.10
C SER A 88 5.87 6.15 6.48
N LEU A 89 5.38 5.60 7.59
CA LEU A 89 5.62 4.21 7.98
C LEU A 89 5.03 3.22 6.97
N ILE A 90 3.79 3.45 6.53
CA ILE A 90 3.16 2.64 5.48
C ILE A 90 3.95 2.72 4.17
N SER A 91 4.42 3.92 3.79
CA SER A 91 5.22 4.13 2.58
C SER A 91 6.53 3.33 2.62
N ILE A 92 7.20 3.29 3.77
CA ILE A 92 8.40 2.45 3.96
C ILE A 92 8.04 0.97 3.74
N GLY A 93 6.92 0.50 4.31
CA GLY A 93 6.41 -0.85 4.08
C GLY A 93 6.20 -1.17 2.60
N TYR A 94 5.58 -0.26 1.84
CA TYR A 94 5.42 -0.43 0.39
C TYR A 94 6.75 -0.52 -0.34
N VAL A 95 7.72 0.33 -0.01
CA VAL A 95 9.06 0.28 -0.61
C VAL A 95 9.72 -1.08 -0.34
N PHE A 96 9.64 -1.60 0.89
CA PHE A 96 10.17 -2.94 1.20
C PHE A 96 9.51 -4.04 0.39
N VAL A 97 8.18 -4.05 0.27
CA VAL A 97 7.45 -5.06 -0.52
C VAL A 97 7.84 -4.99 -1.99
N ILE A 98 7.92 -3.79 -2.58
CA ILE A 98 8.32 -3.59 -3.98
C ILE A 98 9.75 -4.11 -4.21
N LEU A 99 10.69 -3.74 -3.32
CA LEU A 99 12.08 -4.20 -3.42
C LEU A 99 12.20 -5.72 -3.26
N TYR A 100 11.44 -6.32 -2.33
CA TYR A 100 11.43 -7.76 -2.11
C TYR A 100 10.91 -8.53 -3.34
N ILE A 101 9.78 -8.10 -3.91
CA ILE A 101 9.24 -8.71 -5.14
C ILE A 101 10.22 -8.54 -6.30
N GLY A 102 10.82 -7.36 -6.45
CA GLY A 102 11.85 -7.10 -7.45
C GLY A 102 13.08 -8.00 -7.29
N TYR A 103 13.55 -8.20 -6.06
CA TYR A 103 14.64 -9.11 -5.74
C TYR A 103 14.32 -10.56 -6.11
N ILE A 104 13.14 -11.07 -5.74
CA ILE A 104 12.70 -12.42 -6.11
C ILE A 104 12.67 -12.57 -7.63
N TYR A 105 12.06 -11.61 -8.33
CA TYR A 105 11.94 -11.64 -9.79
C TYR A 105 13.31 -11.69 -10.47
N LEU A 106 14.25 -10.84 -10.03
CA LEU A 106 15.61 -10.84 -10.56
C LEU A 106 16.35 -12.14 -10.25
N THR A 107 16.22 -12.67 -9.04
CA THR A 107 16.89 -13.92 -8.63
C THR A 107 16.36 -15.12 -9.41
N LEU A 108 15.04 -15.24 -9.58
CA LEU A 108 14.42 -16.29 -10.40
C LEU A 108 14.82 -16.20 -11.86
N LYS A 109 14.98 -14.99 -12.40
CA LYS A 109 15.43 -14.78 -13.78
C LYS A 109 16.91 -15.14 -13.97
N VAL A 110 17.76 -14.94 -12.96
CA VAL A 110 19.19 -15.28 -13.02
C VAL A 110 19.41 -16.79 -12.84
N SER A 111 18.50 -17.48 -12.15
CA SER A 111 18.59 -18.93 -11.91
C SER A 111 18.01 -19.80 -13.04
N ASN A 112 17.31 -19.21 -14.01
CA ASN A 112 16.76 -19.88 -15.20
C ASN A 112 17.58 -19.51 -16.44
#